data_AF-A0A9Q3BZJ2-F1
#
_entry.id   AF-A0A9Q3BZJ2-F1
#
_cell.length_a   1.000
_cell.length_b   1.000
_cell.length_c   1.000
_cell.angle_alpha   90.00
_cell.angle_beta   90.00
_cell.angle_gamma   90.00
#
_symmetry.space_group_name_H-M   'P 1'
#
loop_
_entity.id
_entity.type
_entity.pdbx_description
1 polymer ?
#
loop_
_entity_poly.entity_id
_entity_poly.type
_entity_poly.pdbx_seq_one_letter_code
_entity_poly.pdbx_strand_id
1 'polypeptide(L)'
;MHAWQTINMEVRLTEEFSRKNPVFPVSLVKPYFQTEEDKFPSRKKNPTPPEIVEVEDSAGPAKKIIKARKIGLNGKDQRQYLVIFNYQTADKDK
;
A
#
# COMPACT_ATOMS: atom_id res chain seq x y z
N MET A 1 -19.23 29.80 -26.96
CA MET A 1 -17.99 30.22 -26.27
C MET A 1 -18.29 30.25 -24.77
N HIS A 2 -17.90 29.23 -24.01
CA HIS A 2 -18.15 29.17 -22.56
C HIS A 2 -16.87 29.56 -21.81
N ALA A 3 -16.95 30.66 -21.06
CA ALA A 3 -15.88 31.16 -20.22
C ALA A 3 -15.76 30.27 -18.97
N TRP A 4 -14.55 29.77 -18.71
CA TRP A 4 -14.24 29.06 -17.48
C TRP A 4 -14.06 30.09 -16.37
N GLN A 5 -14.88 30.01 -15.33
CA GLN A 5 -14.78 30.86 -14.16
C GLN A 5 -13.70 30.26 -13.23
N THR A 6 -12.55 30.92 -13.13
CA THR A 6 -11.48 30.53 -12.21
C THR A 6 -11.88 30.91 -10.79
N ILE A 7 -12.10 29.91 -9.92
CA ILE A 7 -12.39 30.14 -8.50
C ILE A 7 -11.04 30.37 -7.79
N ASN A 8 -10.72 31.63 -7.50
CA ASN A 8 -9.60 31.98 -6.63
C ASN A 8 -10.04 31.79 -5.17
N MET A 9 -9.56 30.74 -4.50
CA MET A 9 -9.74 30.58 -3.05
C MET A 9 -8.60 31.26 -2.30
N GLU A 10 -8.90 32.38 -1.63
CA GLU A 10 -7.99 32.99 -0.65
C GLU A 10 -8.04 32.23 0.68
N VAL A 11 -6.90 31.68 1.11
CA VAL A 11 -6.75 31.03 2.41
C VAL A 11 -6.17 32.04 3.39
N ARG A 12 -6.98 32.53 4.34
CA ARG A 12 -6.50 33.32 5.48
C ARG A 12 -6.20 32.41 6.65
N LEU A 13 -4.92 32.28 7.00
CA LEU A 13 -4.48 31.50 8.16
C LEU A 13 -4.64 32.36 9.43
N THR A 14 -5.35 31.85 10.44
CA THR A 14 -5.39 32.45 11.78
C THR A 14 -4.10 32.14 12.54
N GLU A 15 -3.73 32.96 13.52
CA GLU A 15 -2.44 32.90 14.25
C GLU A 15 -2.13 31.52 14.86
N GLU A 16 -3.16 30.75 15.21
CA GLU A 16 -3.05 29.39 15.76
C GLU A 16 -2.46 28.36 14.79
N PHE A 17 -2.44 28.65 13.48
CA PHE A 17 -1.89 27.78 12.43
C PHE A 17 -0.49 28.19 11.95
N SER A 18 0.14 29.21 12.54
CA SER A 18 1.44 29.73 12.08
C SER A 18 2.64 28.81 12.35
N ARG A 19 2.52 27.83 13.26
CA ARG A 19 3.69 27.09 13.81
C ARG A 19 3.80 25.61 13.47
N LYS A 20 2.86 25.04 12.72
CA LYS A 20 3.05 23.70 12.13
C LYS A 20 3.40 23.92 10.68
N ASN A 21 4.47 23.26 10.20
CA ASN A 21 4.91 23.26 8.80
C ASN A 21 3.71 23.46 7.88
N PRO A 22 3.73 24.42 6.94
CA PRO A 22 2.58 24.67 6.08
C PRO A 22 2.22 23.38 5.36
N VAL A 23 1.26 22.64 5.90
CA VAL A 23 0.65 21.51 5.23
C VAL A 23 -0.35 22.17 4.32
N PHE A 24 0.14 22.59 3.15
CA PHE A 24 -0.75 22.92 2.06
C PHE A 24 -1.73 21.76 1.95
N PRO A 25 -3.06 22.00 2.01
CA PRO A 25 -4.02 20.97 1.68
C PRO A 25 -3.83 20.70 0.19
N VAL A 26 -2.89 19.81 -0.13
CA VAL A 26 -2.81 19.26 -1.48
C VAL A 26 -4.12 18.53 -1.63
N SER A 27 -4.97 19.00 -2.55
CA SER A 27 -6.20 18.29 -2.89
C SER A 27 -5.79 16.87 -3.24
N LEU A 28 -6.07 15.90 -2.36
CA LEU A 28 -5.70 14.49 -2.53
C LEU A 28 -6.39 13.84 -3.74
N VAL A 29 -7.23 14.60 -4.44
CA VAL A 29 -7.89 14.16 -5.66
C VAL A 29 -6.97 14.45 -6.84
N LYS A 30 -6.07 13.51 -7.13
CA LYS A 30 -5.44 13.47 -8.44
C LYS A 30 -6.53 13.15 -9.46
N PRO A 31 -6.77 13.99 -10.48
CA PRO A 31 -7.77 13.68 -11.50
C PRO A 31 -7.33 12.42 -12.25
N TYR A 32 -8.17 11.39 -12.21
CA TYR A 32 -7.97 10.18 -13.00
C TYR A 32 -8.45 10.47 -14.43
N PHE A 33 -7.50 10.64 -15.35
CA PHE A 33 -7.81 10.71 -16.78
C PHE A 33 -7.96 9.30 -17.35
N GLN A 34 -8.85 9.15 -18.33
CA GLN A 34 -8.91 7.93 -19.13
C GLN A 34 -7.57 7.74 -19.84
N THR A 35 -7.12 6.50 -19.95
CA THR A 35 -5.87 6.19 -20.64
C THR A 35 -6.08 6.36 -22.13
N GLU A 36 -5.28 7.22 -22.77
CA GLU A 36 -5.23 7.35 -24.22
C GLU A 36 -4.49 6.15 -24.82
N GLU A 37 -5.21 5.29 -25.56
CA GLU A 37 -4.65 4.07 -26.14
C GLU A 37 -3.56 4.36 -27.19
N ASP A 38 -3.72 5.45 -27.96
CA ASP A 38 -2.80 5.85 -29.03
C ASP A 38 -1.39 6.23 -28.51
N LYS A 39 -1.31 6.77 -27.30
CA LYS A 39 -0.04 7.14 -26.67
C LYS A 39 0.70 5.94 -26.07
N PHE A 40 0.00 4.83 -25.81
CA PHE A 40 0.55 3.67 -25.12
C PHE A 40 0.12 2.36 -25.80
N PRO A 41 0.52 2.12 -27.07
CA PRO A 41 0.07 0.98 -27.87
C PRO A 41 0.47 -0.38 -27.29
N SER A 42 1.54 -0.44 -26.50
CA SER A 42 2.03 -1.67 -25.85
C SER A 42 1.29 -2.03 -24.55
N ARG A 43 0.32 -1.22 -24.11
CA ARG A 43 -0.40 -1.45 -22.85
C ARG A 43 -1.44 -2.54 -23.03
N LYS A 44 -1.26 -3.69 -22.36
CA LYS A 44 -2.26 -4.76 -22.33
C LYS A 44 -3.52 -4.26 -21.60
N LYS A 45 -4.69 -4.33 -22.25
CA LYS A 45 -5.98 -3.90 -21.67
C LYS A 45 -6.34 -4.68 -20.40
N ASN A 46 -5.96 -5.97 -20.37
CA ASN A 46 -6.13 -6.86 -19.22
C ASN A 46 -4.78 -7.52 -18.92
N PRO A 47 -3.98 -7.01 -17.97
CA PRO A 47 -2.78 -7.72 -17.55
C PRO A 47 -3.20 -9.04 -16.87
N THR A 48 -2.57 -10.14 -17.26
CA THR A 48 -2.69 -11.39 -16.50
C THR A 48 -2.15 -11.13 -15.09
N PRO A 49 -2.93 -11.41 -14.03
CA PRO A 49 -2.41 -11.35 -12.67
C PRO A 49 -1.19 -12.25 -12.55
N PRO A 50 -0.16 -11.86 -11.76
CA PRO A 50 0.92 -12.78 -11.46
C PRO A 50 0.37 -14.03 -10.78
N GLU A 51 0.94 -15.19 -11.13
CA GLU A 51 0.61 -16.44 -10.48
C GLU A 51 1.06 -16.38 -9.01
N ILE A 52 0.16 -16.74 -8.10
CA ILE A 52 0.50 -16.85 -6.67
C ILE A 52 1.28 -18.15 -6.54
N VAL A 53 2.60 -18.05 -6.48
CA VAL A 53 3.44 -19.19 -6.12
C VAL A 53 3.20 -19.46 -4.64
N GLU A 54 2.50 -20.55 -4.34
CA GLU A 54 2.52 -21.12 -2.99
C GLU A 54 3.96 -21.57 -2.74
N VAL A 55 4.72 -20.76 -2.02
CA VAL A 55 6.07 -21.14 -1.59
C VAL A 55 5.88 -22.31 -0.65
N GLU A 56 6.24 -23.53 -1.10
CA GLU A 56 6.32 -24.69 -0.22
C GLU A 56 7.12 -24.28 1.02
N ASP A 57 6.60 -24.61 2.22
CA ASP A 57 7.16 -24.29 3.53
C ASP A 57 8.57 -24.89 3.69
N SER A 58 9.56 -24.32 3.00
CA SER A 58 10.96 -24.66 3.12
C SER A 58 11.60 -23.99 4.33
N ALA A 59 10.78 -23.38 5.20
CA ALA A 59 11.20 -22.84 6.48
C ALA A 59 11.72 -23.98 7.36
N GLY A 60 13.04 -24.03 7.56
CA GLY A 60 13.67 -24.99 8.47
C GLY A 60 13.18 -24.81 9.91
N PRO A 61 13.69 -25.59 10.88
CA PRO A 61 13.22 -25.52 12.25
C PRO A 61 13.37 -24.11 12.83
N ALA A 62 12.30 -23.64 13.48
CA ALA A 62 12.24 -22.39 14.22
C ALA A 62 13.35 -22.32 15.29
N LYS A 63 14.12 -21.23 15.31
CA LYS A 63 15.15 -21.01 16.35
C LYS A 63 14.53 -20.60 17.67
N LYS A 64 13.65 -19.60 17.62
CA LYS A 64 13.09 -18.96 18.83
C LYS A 64 11.74 -18.32 18.54
N ILE A 65 10.82 -18.46 19.49
CA ILE A 65 9.55 -17.74 19.50
C ILE A 65 9.76 -16.40 20.22
N ILE A 66 9.40 -15.30 19.56
CA ILE A 66 9.47 -13.94 20.13
C ILE A 66 8.18 -13.63 20.89
N LYS A 67 7.03 -13.95 20.30
CA LYS A 67 5.73 -13.53 20.82
C LYS A 67 4.66 -14.54 20.49
N ALA A 68 3.70 -14.71 21.39
CA ALA A 68 2.50 -15.50 21.16
C ALA A 68 1.26 -14.62 21.29
N ARG A 69 0.23 -14.90 20.49
CA ARG A 69 -1.07 -14.23 20.54
C ARG A 69 -2.18 -15.25 20.30
N LYS A 70 -3.25 -15.19 21.11
CA LYS A 70 -4.47 -15.97 20.89
C LYS A 70 -5.46 -15.14 20.05
N ILE A 71 -6.06 -15.75 19.03
CA ILE A 71 -7.02 -15.11 18.12
C ILE A 71 -8.17 -16.08 17.88
N GLY A 72 -9.40 -15.58 17.93
CA GLY A 72 -10.57 -16.32 17.45
C GLY A 72 -10.82 -15.97 15.99
N LEU A 73 -10.63 -16.92 15.07
CA LEU A 73 -10.95 -16.74 13.65
C LEU A 73 -11.95 -17.83 13.23
N ASN A 74 -13.03 -17.45 12.55
CA ASN A 74 -14.10 -18.37 12.11
C ASN A 74 -14.67 -19.25 13.24
N GLY A 75 -14.83 -18.67 14.44
CA GLY A 75 -15.36 -19.37 15.62
C GLY A 75 -14.40 -20.41 16.23
N LYS A 76 -13.15 -20.49 15.76
CA LYS A 76 -12.11 -21.35 16.32
C LYS A 76 -11.05 -20.52 17.01
N ASP A 77 -10.71 -20.93 18.21
CA ASP A 77 -9.58 -20.37 18.95
C ASP A 77 -8.26 -20.88 18.35
N GLN A 78 -7.45 -19.96 17.84
CA GLN A 78 -6.13 -20.23 17.28
C GLN A 78 -5.06 -19.49 18.08
N ARG A 79 -3.83 -20.01 18.07
CA ARG A 79 -2.64 -19.34 18.62
C ARG A 79 -1.67 -19.05 17.49
N GLN A 80 -1.32 -17.78 17.35
CA GLN A 80 -0.29 -17.31 16.44
C GLN A 80 1.01 -17.08 17.20
N TYR A 81 2.12 -17.42 16.56
CA TYR A 81 3.47 -17.24 17.09
C TYR A 81 4.30 -16.42 16.12
N LEU A 82 5.00 -15.41 16.64
CA LEU A 82 6.05 -14.71 15.93
C LEU A 82 7.37 -15.44 16.19
N VAL A 83 8.05 -15.87 15.14
CA VAL A 83 9.18 -16.80 15.22
C VAL A 83 10.38 -16.26 14.44
N ILE A 84 11.58 -16.49 14.98
CA ILE A 84 12.87 -16.30 14.28
C ILE A 84 13.32 -17.66 13.75
N PHE A 85 13.62 -17.73 12.46
CA PHE A 85 14.24 -18.90 11.83
C PHE A 85 15.78 -18.74 11.77
N ASN A 86 16.51 -19.85 11.73
CA ASN A 86 17.97 -19.83 11.54
C ASN A 86 18.31 -19.61 10.06
N TYR A 87 19.16 -18.62 9.75
CA TYR A 87 19.86 -18.41 8.47
C TYR A 87 19.05 -18.68 7.19
N GLN A 88 17.78 -18.25 7.15
CA GLN A 88 17.08 -18.13 5.89
C GLN A 88 17.25 -16.70 5.40
N THR A 89 18.30 -16.50 4.60
CA THR A 89 18.43 -15.31 3.77
C THR A 89 17.19 -15.23 2.89
N ALA A 90 16.51 -14.07 2.89
CA ALA A 90 15.33 -13.83 2.05
C ALA A 90 15.65 -13.92 0.54
N ASP A 91 16.93 -13.93 0.16
CA ASP A 91 17.43 -13.97 -1.21
C ASP A 91 17.65 -15.40 -1.72
N LYS A 92 16.60 -16.23 -1.75
CA LYS A 92 16.60 -17.49 -2.52
C LYS A 92 15.56 -17.46 -3.63
N ASP A 93 15.51 -16.36 -4.37
CA ASP A 93 14.87 -16.31 -5.68
C ASP A 93 15.97 -16.42 -6.74
N LYS A 94 16.00 -17.55 -7.46
CA LYS A 94 16.84 -17.75 -8.65
C LYS A 94 15.94 -18.02 -9.85
#